data_AF-A0A2B4R8N9-F1
#
_entry.id   AF-A0A2B4R8N9-F1
#
_cell.length_a   1.000
_cell.length_b   1.000
_cell.length_c   1.000
_cell.angle_alpha   90.00
_cell.angle_beta   90.00
_cell.angle_gamma   90.00
#
_symmetry.space_group_name_H-M   'P 1'
#
loop_
_entity.id
_entity.type
_entity.pdbx_description
1 polymer ?
#
loop_
_entity_poly.entity_id
_entity_poly.type
_entity_poly.pdbx_seq_one_letter_code
_entity_poly.pdbx_strand_id
1 'polypeptide(L)'
;MREFELQSLKSLRSVPLICIKITSSSGKESNLTVSLRDTVNAVKDKALGGEFSKESPSYKLILARSNSELIDSKTLEEENVRDNDELILFRKRPHATADVAEKECKTSSYQVPDLKGVKKLTAKLPAGKIKEPSLSLSPPTLDFNSELRRILISLIDSSILLQSVNASDENDSAVQEEDTQPNVDPTVLKQLIDMGFKDTRAKKALILNRMSPVLAMEWLLQHENDADIDEPLTLGARAGRSCRKRKEFVPNPRAVNNLKEMGFQEEEILAALKATGNNQEAACDWLLGDRQGGVGDVSEGLDQSSPLYQAIMENPLVQLSLNNARILGAFEDMLENPSTSSFYINDPETGPVLLQVSRIVQGFAR
;
A
#
# COMPACT_ATOMS: atom_id res chain seq x y z
N MET A 1 -68.85 4.51 -33.69
CA MET A 1 -67.77 3.61 -33.25
C MET A 1 -66.34 4.15 -33.45
N ARG A 2 -66.09 5.17 -34.29
CA ARG A 2 -64.71 5.70 -34.49
C ARG A 2 -64.24 6.76 -33.48
N GLU A 3 -65.11 7.28 -32.62
CA GLU A 3 -64.73 8.30 -31.62
C GLU A 3 -64.20 7.70 -30.30
N PHE A 4 -64.57 6.45 -29.97
CA PHE A 4 -64.07 5.78 -28.76
C PHE A 4 -62.61 5.31 -28.89
N GLU A 5 -62.16 4.94 -30.10
CA GLU A 5 -60.76 4.53 -30.35
C GLU A 5 -59.77 5.71 -30.35
N LEU A 6 -60.23 6.92 -30.70
CA LEU A 6 -59.37 8.12 -30.68
C LEU A 6 -59.11 8.65 -29.28
N GLN A 7 -59.98 8.36 -28.30
CA GLN A 7 -59.69 8.65 -26.89
C GLN A 7 -58.72 7.61 -26.29
N SER A 8 -58.84 6.34 -26.68
CA SER A 8 -57.91 5.29 -26.23
C SER A 8 -56.48 5.46 -26.79
N LEU A 9 -56.33 5.98 -28.00
CA LEU A 9 -55.02 6.21 -28.63
C LEU A 9 -54.33 7.52 -28.21
N LYS A 10 -55.08 8.51 -27.70
CA LYS A 10 -54.47 9.67 -27.01
C LYS A 10 -53.91 9.31 -25.64
N SER A 11 -54.43 8.26 -25.01
CA SER A 11 -53.96 7.75 -23.71
C SER A 11 -52.71 6.86 -23.80
N LEU A 12 -52.34 6.36 -24.98
CA LEU A 12 -51.18 5.46 -25.15
C LEU A 12 -49.84 6.19 -25.35
N ARG A 13 -49.86 7.52 -25.43
CA ARG A 13 -48.67 8.39 -25.40
C ARG A 13 -48.66 9.32 -24.18
N SER A 14 -49.46 9.06 -23.15
CA SER A 14 -49.34 9.81 -21.91
C SER A 14 -48.10 9.33 -21.17
N VAL A 15 -47.02 10.09 -21.28
CA VAL A 15 -45.84 9.91 -20.41
C VAL A 15 -46.35 10.05 -18.97
N PRO A 16 -46.06 9.11 -18.05
CA PRO A 16 -46.50 9.24 -16.68
C PRO A 16 -45.83 10.47 -16.06
N LEU A 17 -46.65 11.50 -15.81
CA LEU A 17 -46.24 12.74 -15.16
C LEU A 17 -46.50 12.61 -13.67
N ILE A 18 -45.52 13.02 -12.88
CA ILE A 18 -45.62 13.14 -11.43
C ILE A 18 -45.43 14.59 -11.03
N CYS A 19 -46.09 14.99 -9.95
CA CYS A 19 -45.91 16.29 -9.31
C CYS A 19 -44.91 16.13 -8.17
N ILE A 20 -43.86 16.95 -8.16
CA ILE A 20 -42.86 16.96 -7.08
C ILE A 20 -42.79 18.37 -6.48
N LYS A 21 -42.54 18.44 -5.17
CA LYS A 21 -42.32 19.71 -4.48
C LYS A 21 -40.82 19.90 -4.28
N ILE A 22 -40.28 21.04 -4.72
CA ILE A 22 -38.86 21.35 -4.59
C ILE A 22 -38.69 22.52 -3.63
N THR A 23 -37.99 22.28 -2.53
CA THR A 23 -37.67 23.29 -1.52
C THR A 23 -36.22 23.73 -1.68
N SER A 24 -36.00 25.00 -2.03
CA SER A 24 -34.68 25.62 -2.10
C SER A 24 -34.08 25.82 -0.71
N SER A 25 -32.75 25.95 -0.60
CA SER A 25 -32.05 26.36 0.63
C SER A 25 -32.51 27.70 1.20
N SER A 26 -33.16 28.54 0.38
CA SER A 26 -33.79 29.80 0.79
C SER A 26 -35.18 29.63 1.43
N GLY A 27 -35.71 28.39 1.49
CA GLY A 27 -37.07 28.10 1.96
C GLY A 27 -38.17 28.35 0.92
N LYS A 28 -37.80 28.68 -0.34
CA LYS A 28 -38.77 28.80 -1.43
C LYS A 28 -39.20 27.41 -1.91
N GLU A 29 -40.51 27.18 -1.94
CA GLU A 29 -41.12 25.95 -2.43
C GLU A 29 -41.64 26.15 -3.86
N SER A 30 -41.28 25.25 -4.77
CA SER A 30 -41.70 25.23 -6.17
C SER A 30 -42.32 23.87 -6.48
N ASN A 31 -43.57 23.85 -6.94
CA ASN A 31 -44.21 22.62 -7.41
C ASN A 31 -43.92 22.44 -8.90
N LEU A 32 -43.34 21.30 -9.27
CA LEU A 32 -42.94 21.01 -10.64
C LEU A 32 -43.59 19.71 -11.13
N THR A 33 -44.16 19.75 -12.33
CA THR A 33 -44.69 18.57 -13.01
C THR A 33 -43.62 18.02 -13.95
N VAL A 34 -43.15 16.81 -13.68
CA VAL A 34 -42.04 16.16 -14.39
C VAL A 34 -42.43 14.75 -14.84
N SER A 35 -41.79 14.27 -15.89
CA SER A 35 -41.97 12.89 -16.35
C SER A 35 -41.07 11.96 -15.53
N LEU A 36 -41.53 10.75 -15.19
CA LEU A 36 -40.69 9.74 -14.52
C LEU A 36 -39.43 9.36 -15.32
N ARG A 37 -39.46 9.57 -16.63
CA ARG A 37 -38.32 9.35 -17.54
C ARG A 37 -37.36 10.53 -17.63
N ASP A 38 -37.68 11.67 -17.01
CA ASP A 38 -36.77 12.81 -16.99
C ASP A 38 -35.56 12.48 -16.08
N THR A 39 -34.38 12.92 -16.49
CA THR A 39 -33.17 12.81 -15.68
C THR A 39 -33.20 13.81 -14.53
N VAL A 40 -32.55 13.48 -13.42
CA VAL A 40 -32.44 14.37 -12.26
C VAL A 40 -31.82 15.73 -12.65
N ASN A 41 -30.87 15.76 -13.60
CA ASN A 41 -30.32 17.01 -14.11
C ASN A 41 -31.37 17.89 -14.81
N ALA A 42 -32.24 17.31 -15.66
CA ALA A 42 -33.31 18.06 -16.32
C ALA A 42 -34.34 18.60 -15.30
N VAL A 43 -34.53 17.89 -14.18
CA VAL A 43 -35.38 18.34 -13.08
C VAL A 43 -34.75 19.52 -12.34
N LYS A 44 -33.43 19.51 -12.12
CA LYS A 44 -32.68 20.67 -11.58
C LYS A 44 -32.81 21.88 -12.48
N ASP A 45 -32.63 21.70 -13.79
CA ASP A 45 -32.75 22.78 -14.77
C ASP A 45 -34.14 23.42 -14.72
N LYS A 46 -35.19 22.57 -14.67
CA LYS A 46 -36.58 23.03 -14.53
C LYS A 46 -36.87 23.70 -13.19
N ALA A 47 -36.25 23.24 -12.10
CA ALA A 47 -36.42 23.80 -10.76
C ALA A 47 -35.74 25.17 -10.60
N LEU A 48 -34.57 25.33 -11.22
CA LEU A 48 -33.77 26.57 -11.18
C LEU A 48 -34.32 27.62 -12.14
N GLY A 49 -34.80 27.21 -13.31
CA GLY A 49 -35.49 28.06 -14.29
C GLY A 49 -34.61 29.16 -14.94
N GLY A 50 -34.77 29.35 -16.25
CA GLY A 50 -34.34 30.54 -17.01
C GLY A 50 -32.86 30.94 -16.92
N GLU A 51 -32.48 31.63 -15.85
CA GLU A 51 -31.17 32.28 -15.66
C GLU A 51 -30.16 31.39 -14.92
N PHE A 52 -30.62 30.42 -14.13
CA PHE A 52 -29.76 29.59 -13.26
C PHE A 52 -29.56 28.14 -13.76
N SER A 53 -30.06 27.77 -14.94
CA SER A 53 -29.88 26.41 -15.50
C SER A 53 -28.39 26.07 -15.76
N LYS A 54 -27.52 27.07 -15.94
CA LYS A 54 -26.07 26.83 -16.07
C LYS A 54 -25.39 26.47 -14.74
N GLU A 55 -26.08 26.67 -13.61
CA GLU A 55 -25.57 26.31 -12.28
C GLU A 55 -26.04 24.93 -11.82
N SER A 56 -26.77 24.16 -12.62
CA SER A 56 -27.22 22.79 -12.29
C SER A 56 -26.16 21.86 -11.68
N PRO A 57 -24.87 21.84 -12.11
CA PRO A 57 -23.84 21.02 -11.44
C PRO A 57 -23.48 21.53 -10.03
N SER A 58 -23.73 22.80 -9.74
CA SER A 58 -23.50 23.44 -8.44
C SER A 58 -24.61 23.15 -7.45
N TYR A 59 -25.69 22.46 -7.83
CA TYR A 59 -26.75 22.06 -6.93
C TYR A 59 -26.84 20.54 -6.81
N LYS A 60 -27.33 20.06 -5.68
CA LYS A 60 -27.77 18.67 -5.47
C LYS A 60 -29.23 18.64 -5.10
N LEU A 61 -29.92 17.61 -5.56
CA LEU A 61 -31.28 17.30 -5.14
C LEU A 61 -31.22 16.18 -4.11
N ILE A 62 -31.93 16.35 -3.01
CA ILE A 62 -32.03 15.36 -1.93
C ILE A 62 -33.49 15.01 -1.75
N LEU A 63 -33.83 13.73 -1.73
CA LEU A 63 -35.18 13.30 -1.43
C LEU A 63 -35.41 13.42 0.09
N ALA A 64 -36.38 14.22 0.53
CA ALA A 64 -36.62 14.48 1.95
C ALA A 64 -37.04 13.21 2.72
N ARG A 65 -37.71 12.27 2.04
CA ARG A 65 -38.18 11.01 2.63
C ARG A 65 -37.03 10.03 2.96
N SER A 66 -36.03 9.92 2.08
CA SER A 66 -34.91 8.98 2.24
C SER A 66 -33.62 9.64 2.72
N ASN A 67 -33.57 10.98 2.72
CA ASN A 67 -32.36 11.78 2.89
C ASN A 67 -31.23 11.37 1.91
N SER A 68 -31.56 10.76 0.78
CA SER A 68 -30.59 10.34 -0.23
C SER A 68 -30.36 11.44 -1.26
N GLU A 69 -29.09 11.66 -1.62
CA GLU A 69 -28.71 12.53 -2.74
C GLU A 69 -29.03 11.83 -4.06
N LEU A 70 -29.83 12.48 -4.89
CA LEU A 70 -30.20 12.00 -6.22
C LEU A 70 -29.04 12.21 -7.20
N ILE A 71 -28.75 11.18 -7.99
CA ILE A 71 -27.65 11.20 -8.96
C ILE A 71 -28.12 11.79 -10.29
N ASP A 72 -27.40 12.80 -10.78
CA ASP A 72 -27.75 13.62 -11.94
C ASP A 72 -27.97 12.82 -13.24
N SER A 73 -27.23 11.72 -13.40
CA SER A 73 -27.28 10.83 -14.56
C SER A 73 -28.48 9.88 -14.58
N LYS A 74 -29.12 9.65 -13.43
CA LYS A 74 -30.21 8.68 -13.30
C LYS A 74 -31.56 9.34 -13.57
N THR A 75 -32.53 8.49 -13.91
CA THR A 75 -33.93 8.91 -14.07
C THR A 75 -34.65 8.96 -12.72
N LEU A 76 -35.75 9.71 -12.65
CA LEU A 76 -36.59 9.76 -11.45
C LEU A 76 -37.18 8.40 -11.08
N GLU A 77 -37.42 7.53 -12.07
CA GLU A 77 -37.87 6.15 -11.87
C GLU A 77 -36.81 5.29 -11.17
N GLU A 78 -35.55 5.38 -11.59
CA GLU A 78 -34.42 4.64 -10.98
C GLU A 78 -34.13 5.05 -9.54
N GLU A 79 -34.35 6.32 -9.23
CA GLU A 79 -34.19 6.87 -7.87
C GLU A 79 -35.47 6.76 -7.01
N ASN A 80 -36.50 6.07 -7.52
CA ASN A 80 -37.74 5.74 -6.80
C ASN A 80 -38.47 6.96 -6.23
N VAL A 81 -38.52 8.04 -7.03
CA VAL A 81 -39.26 9.27 -6.71
C VAL A 81 -40.74 9.06 -7.02
N ARG A 82 -41.60 9.35 -6.04
CA ARG A 82 -43.05 9.15 -6.14
C ARG A 82 -43.78 10.47 -6.39
N ASP A 83 -45.05 10.35 -6.76
CA ASP A 83 -45.95 11.51 -6.85
C ASP A 83 -46.12 12.18 -5.48
N ASN A 84 -45.98 13.50 -5.47
CA ASN A 84 -45.97 14.39 -4.30
C ASN A 84 -44.79 14.21 -3.33
N ASP A 85 -43.69 13.58 -3.76
CA ASP A 85 -42.46 13.56 -2.97
C ASP A 85 -41.84 14.97 -2.86
N GLU A 86 -41.24 15.26 -1.70
CA GLU A 86 -40.55 16.51 -1.40
C GLU A 86 -39.04 16.36 -1.66
N LEU A 87 -38.49 17.23 -2.51
CA LEU A 87 -37.08 17.29 -2.84
C LEU A 87 -36.48 18.59 -2.30
N ILE A 88 -35.28 18.51 -1.74
CA ILE A 88 -34.54 19.67 -1.26
C ILE A 88 -33.44 19.97 -2.27
N LEU A 89 -33.45 21.19 -2.80
CA LEU A 89 -32.42 21.70 -3.70
C LEU A 89 -31.36 22.46 -2.89
N PHE A 90 -30.16 21.90 -2.85
CA PHE A 90 -29.06 22.42 -2.04
C PHE A 90 -27.86 22.81 -2.91
N ARG A 91 -27.31 24.03 -2.73
CA ARG A 91 -26.10 24.47 -3.44
C ARG A 91 -24.88 23.73 -2.86
N LYS A 92 -24.18 22.93 -3.68
CA LYS A 92 -22.88 22.36 -3.36
C LYS A 92 -21.91 23.51 -3.07
N ARG A 93 -21.00 23.31 -2.11
CA ARG A 93 -19.87 24.23 -1.95
C ARG A 93 -19.09 24.20 -3.27
N PRO A 94 -18.75 25.36 -3.87
CA PRO A 94 -17.87 25.33 -5.03
C PRO A 94 -16.58 24.61 -4.62
N HIS A 95 -16.21 23.56 -5.36
CA HIS A 95 -14.84 23.09 -5.32
C HIS A 95 -14.00 24.25 -5.85
N ALA A 96 -13.25 24.89 -4.95
CA ALA A 96 -12.44 26.03 -5.29
C ALA A 96 -11.36 25.61 -6.28
N THR A 97 -11.57 25.89 -7.57
CA THR A 97 -10.46 26.35 -8.41
C THR A 97 -10.19 27.80 -7.99
N ALA A 98 -8.90 28.13 -7.85
CA ALA A 98 -8.40 29.32 -7.17
C ALA A 98 -8.99 30.66 -7.64
N ASP A 99 -9.57 30.73 -8.84
CA ASP A 99 -9.95 32.00 -9.46
C ASP A 99 -11.34 32.55 -9.09
N VAL A 100 -12.22 31.77 -8.44
CA VAL A 100 -13.60 32.23 -8.12
C VAL A 100 -13.74 32.72 -6.66
N ALA A 101 -12.80 32.39 -5.78
CA ALA A 101 -12.84 32.74 -4.37
C ALA A 101 -12.68 34.25 -4.10
N GLU A 102 -12.07 35.01 -5.01
CA GLU A 102 -11.78 36.43 -4.78
C GLU A 102 -13.00 37.35 -4.93
N LYS A 103 -14.06 36.93 -5.64
CA LYS A 103 -15.23 37.80 -5.90
C LYS A 103 -16.37 37.71 -4.86
N GLU A 104 -16.52 36.60 -4.14
CA GLU A 104 -17.59 36.43 -3.13
C GLU A 104 -17.19 36.88 -1.70
N CYS A 105 -15.91 37.19 -1.47
CA CYS A 105 -15.41 37.58 -0.14
C CYS A 105 -15.78 39.02 0.28
N LYS A 106 -16.42 39.82 -0.58
CA LYS A 106 -16.80 41.21 -0.26
C LYS A 106 -18.22 41.39 0.27
N THR A 107 -19.06 40.35 0.29
CA THR A 107 -20.50 40.50 0.62
C THR A 107 -20.99 39.64 1.77
N SER A 108 -20.14 38.82 2.40
CA SER A 108 -20.57 37.99 3.53
C SER A 108 -19.77 38.32 4.78
N SER A 109 -20.48 38.76 5.84
CA SER A 109 -19.93 39.12 7.15
C SER A 109 -19.56 37.89 7.98
N TYR A 110 -18.95 36.87 7.38
CA TYR A 110 -18.49 35.70 8.12
C TYR A 110 -17.20 36.07 8.85
N GLN A 111 -17.34 36.38 10.14
CA GLN A 111 -16.19 36.38 11.04
C GLN A 111 -15.58 34.97 11.03
N VAL A 112 -14.30 34.90 10.67
CA VAL A 112 -13.48 33.69 10.82
C VAL A 112 -13.59 33.24 12.28
N PRO A 113 -13.93 31.96 12.55
CA PRO A 113 -14.03 31.47 13.93
C PRO A 113 -12.70 31.65 14.66
N ASP A 114 -12.71 32.40 15.77
CA ASP A 114 -11.50 32.61 16.58
C ASP A 114 -11.01 31.25 17.12
N LEU A 115 -9.75 30.91 16.82
CA LEU A 115 -9.10 29.66 17.23
C LEU A 115 -9.19 29.44 18.76
N LYS A 116 -9.22 30.53 19.53
CA LYS A 116 -9.40 30.46 21.00
C LYS A 116 -10.81 30.02 21.38
N GLY A 117 -11.83 30.50 20.66
CA GLY A 117 -13.22 30.11 20.84
C GLY A 117 -13.45 28.65 20.47
N VAL A 118 -12.89 28.21 19.34
CA VAL A 118 -12.96 26.81 18.89
C VAL A 118 -12.38 25.89 19.95
N LYS A 119 -11.15 26.13 20.41
CA LYS A 119 -10.50 25.31 21.45
C LYS A 119 -11.29 25.28 22.76
N LYS A 120 -11.89 26.40 23.16
CA LYS A 120 -12.69 26.48 24.39
C LYS A 120 -13.99 25.67 24.28
N LEU A 121 -14.61 25.66 23.11
CA LEU A 121 -15.85 24.93 22.85
C LEU A 121 -15.62 23.44 22.56
N THR A 122 -14.49 23.09 21.92
CA THR A 122 -14.14 21.69 21.61
C THR A 122 -13.49 20.95 22.80
N ALA A 123 -13.03 21.66 23.84
CA ALA A 123 -12.41 21.03 25.02
C ALA A 123 -13.32 20.07 25.80
N LYS A 124 -14.65 20.15 25.63
CA LYS A 124 -15.63 19.29 26.32
C LYS A 124 -16.09 18.10 25.48
N LEU A 125 -15.62 17.97 24.24
CA LEU A 125 -16.01 16.88 23.37
C LEU A 125 -15.07 15.68 23.63
N PRO A 126 -15.60 14.48 23.92
CA PRO A 126 -14.78 13.28 23.92
C PRO A 126 -14.24 13.06 22.51
N ALA A 127 -12.97 12.69 22.38
CA ALA A 127 -12.37 12.30 21.11
C ALA A 127 -13.12 11.09 20.55
N GLY A 128 -14.09 11.35 19.67
CA GLY A 128 -14.84 10.30 19.00
C GLY A 128 -13.87 9.49 18.16
N LYS A 129 -13.79 8.18 18.41
CA LYS A 129 -13.19 7.23 17.46
C LYS A 129 -13.74 7.58 16.08
N ILE A 130 -12.84 7.90 15.16
CA ILE A 130 -13.17 8.10 13.75
C ILE A 130 -13.97 6.86 13.35
N LYS A 131 -15.26 7.02 13.05
CA LYS A 131 -15.98 6.01 12.27
C LYS A 131 -15.28 6.02 10.93
N GLU A 132 -14.53 4.96 10.65
CA GLU A 132 -14.00 4.67 9.33
C GLU A 132 -15.11 4.90 8.31
N PRO A 133 -14.93 5.82 7.35
CA PRO A 133 -15.85 5.90 6.23
C PRO A 133 -15.73 4.58 5.47
N SER A 134 -16.85 3.89 5.39
CA SER A 134 -17.07 2.62 4.69
C SER A 134 -16.19 2.46 3.44
N LEU A 135 -15.32 1.45 3.50
CA LEU A 135 -14.69 0.70 2.40
C LEU A 135 -15.21 1.11 1.01
N SER A 136 -14.46 1.98 0.33
CA SER A 136 -14.61 2.17 -1.11
C SER A 136 -13.97 0.99 -1.83
N LEU A 137 -14.75 0.31 -2.66
CA LEU A 137 -14.37 -0.82 -3.48
C LEU A 137 -13.13 -0.53 -4.35
N SER A 138 -11.98 -1.06 -3.95
CA SER A 138 -10.89 -1.47 -4.85
C SER A 138 -10.43 -2.87 -4.43
N PRO A 139 -9.87 -3.69 -5.34
CA PRO A 139 -9.56 -5.09 -5.05
C PRO A 139 -8.53 -5.19 -3.91
N PRO A 140 -8.64 -6.18 -3.00
CA PRO A 140 -7.81 -6.32 -1.79
C PRO A 140 -6.35 -6.69 -2.06
N THR A 141 -5.90 -6.58 -3.32
CA THR A 141 -4.56 -6.96 -3.73
C THR A 141 -3.51 -5.94 -3.29
N LEU A 142 -3.87 -4.66 -3.20
CA LEU A 142 -2.92 -3.61 -2.83
C LEU A 142 -2.60 -3.63 -1.32
N ASP A 143 -3.60 -3.93 -0.48
CA ASP A 143 -3.41 -4.00 0.98
C ASP A 143 -2.67 -5.28 1.40
N PHE A 144 -3.06 -6.46 0.89
CA PHE A 144 -2.42 -7.72 1.28
C PHE A 144 -0.93 -7.77 0.90
N ASN A 145 -0.55 -7.26 -0.28
CA ASN A 145 0.87 -7.23 -0.67
C ASN A 145 1.68 -6.30 0.25
N SER A 146 1.09 -5.18 0.67
CA SER A 146 1.72 -4.26 1.63
C SER A 146 1.85 -4.87 3.04
N GLU A 147 0.86 -5.64 3.47
CA GLU A 147 0.87 -6.34 4.76
C GLU A 147 1.84 -7.51 4.75
N LEU A 148 1.82 -8.32 3.68
CA LEU A 148 2.76 -9.40 3.46
C LEU A 148 4.20 -8.88 3.48
N ARG A 149 4.46 -7.74 2.83
CA ARG A 149 5.76 -7.08 2.87
C ARG A 149 6.17 -6.73 4.30
N ARG A 150 5.30 -6.11 5.10
CA ARG A 150 5.58 -5.77 6.52
C ARG A 150 5.81 -7.01 7.38
N ILE A 151 5.08 -8.09 7.11
CA ILE A 151 5.27 -9.40 7.77
C ILE A 151 6.63 -9.99 7.41
N LEU A 152 6.97 -10.06 6.12
CA LEU A 152 8.25 -10.61 5.64
C LEU A 152 9.44 -9.83 6.21
N ILE A 153 9.36 -8.50 6.28
CA ILE A 153 10.36 -7.65 6.93
C ILE A 153 10.55 -8.06 8.40
N SER A 154 9.46 -8.18 9.14
CA SER A 154 9.47 -8.57 10.56
C SER A 154 10.01 -9.99 10.79
N LEU A 155 9.66 -10.94 9.92
CA LEU A 155 10.18 -12.31 9.94
C LEU A 155 11.70 -12.34 9.73
N ILE A 156 12.21 -11.57 8.75
CA ILE A 156 13.65 -11.49 8.49
C ILE A 156 14.38 -10.87 9.68
N ASP A 157 13.89 -9.75 10.23
CA ASP A 157 14.51 -9.12 11.42
C ASP A 157 14.57 -10.09 12.61
N SER A 158 13.51 -10.88 12.81
CA SER A 158 13.43 -11.87 13.87
C SER A 158 14.35 -13.05 13.65
N SER A 159 14.55 -13.46 12.39
CA SER A 159 15.53 -14.50 12.06
C SER A 159 16.96 -14.09 12.42
N ILE A 160 17.30 -12.82 12.22
CA ILE A 160 18.61 -12.26 12.57
C ILE A 160 18.77 -12.26 14.09
N LEU A 161 17.71 -11.88 14.83
CA LEU A 161 17.71 -11.88 16.29
C LEU A 161 17.83 -13.31 16.87
N LEU A 162 17.09 -14.29 16.32
CA LEU A 162 17.15 -15.67 16.78
C LEU A 162 18.51 -16.32 16.48
N GLN A 163 19.10 -16.01 15.33
CA GLN A 163 20.43 -16.51 14.97
C GLN A 163 21.56 -15.89 15.80
N SER A 164 21.40 -14.65 16.32
CA SER A 164 22.39 -14.03 17.21
C SER A 164 22.32 -14.59 18.64
N VAL A 165 21.12 -14.92 19.14
CA VAL A 165 20.94 -15.56 20.45
C VAL A 165 21.48 -16.99 20.43
N ASN A 166 21.23 -17.78 19.39
CA ASN A 166 21.79 -19.13 19.25
C ASN A 166 23.33 -19.14 19.10
N ALA A 167 23.97 -18.01 18.81
CA ALA A 167 25.42 -17.88 18.82
C ALA A 167 26.00 -17.57 20.21
N SER A 168 25.14 -17.28 21.20
CA SER A 168 25.52 -16.83 22.54
C SER A 168 25.59 -17.97 23.57
N ASP A 169 24.89 -19.09 23.33
CA ASP A 169 24.68 -20.13 24.36
C ASP A 169 25.55 -21.39 24.19
N GLU A 170 26.43 -21.46 23.18
CA GLU A 170 27.43 -22.55 23.05
C GLU A 170 28.85 -22.02 22.83
N ASN A 171 29.50 -21.54 23.91
CA ASN A 171 30.88 -21.88 24.31
C ASN A 171 31.51 -20.80 25.19
N ASP A 172 31.23 -20.88 26.50
CA ASP A 172 32.09 -20.34 27.56
C ASP A 172 32.98 -21.48 28.11
N SER A 173 33.74 -22.11 27.21
CA SER A 173 34.79 -23.06 27.58
C SER A 173 35.99 -22.80 26.71
N ALA A 174 37.02 -22.26 27.35
CA ALA A 174 38.34 -22.01 26.79
C ALA A 174 38.88 -23.24 26.07
N VAL A 175 38.77 -23.25 24.74
CA VAL A 175 39.60 -24.06 23.85
C VAL A 175 39.95 -23.17 22.66
N GLN A 176 41.22 -23.24 22.30
CA GLN A 176 41.97 -22.39 21.39
C GLN A 176 41.21 -21.99 20.11
N GLU A 177 41.46 -20.77 19.67
CA GLU A 177 41.20 -20.27 18.31
C GLU A 177 41.84 -21.21 17.27
N GLU A 178 41.15 -22.29 16.91
CA GLU A 178 41.47 -23.12 15.75
C GLU A 178 40.48 -22.74 14.64
N ASP A 179 40.89 -21.75 13.87
CA ASP A 179 40.69 -21.61 12.42
C ASP A 179 39.70 -22.61 11.80
N THR A 180 38.38 -22.35 11.91
CA THR A 180 37.35 -23.12 11.19
C THR A 180 37.48 -22.88 9.68
N GLN A 181 38.39 -23.62 9.05
CA GLN A 181 38.51 -23.73 7.61
C GLN A 181 37.22 -24.38 7.05
N PRO A 182 36.66 -23.86 5.94
CA PRO A 182 35.50 -24.46 5.30
C PRO A 182 35.84 -25.89 4.87
N ASN A 183 34.95 -26.84 5.18
CA ASN A 183 35.13 -28.27 4.94
C ASN A 183 35.37 -28.57 3.44
N VAL A 184 36.65 -28.73 3.05
CA VAL A 184 37.07 -29.11 1.70
C VAL A 184 37.04 -30.64 1.60
N ASP A 185 36.49 -31.18 0.51
CA ASP A 185 36.47 -32.63 0.27
C ASP A 185 37.91 -33.18 0.25
N PRO A 186 38.29 -34.07 1.19
CA PRO A 186 39.66 -34.56 1.32
C PRO A 186 40.12 -35.36 0.11
N THR A 187 39.19 -35.92 -0.68
CA THR A 187 39.48 -36.68 -1.89
C THR A 187 40.01 -35.79 -2.99
N VAL A 188 39.36 -34.63 -3.18
CA VAL A 188 39.68 -33.65 -4.23
C VAL A 188 40.94 -32.86 -3.84
N LEU A 189 41.06 -32.52 -2.56
CA LEU A 189 42.25 -31.89 -2.02
C LEU A 189 43.48 -32.78 -2.20
N LYS A 190 43.37 -34.08 -1.87
CA LYS A 190 44.45 -35.05 -2.06
C LYS A 190 44.84 -35.19 -3.53
N GLN A 191 43.87 -35.17 -4.45
CA GLN A 191 44.16 -35.20 -5.90
C GLN A 191 45.03 -34.02 -6.35
N LEU A 192 44.75 -32.80 -5.86
CA LEU A 192 45.56 -31.63 -6.18
C LEU A 192 46.95 -31.68 -5.50
N ILE A 193 47.03 -32.22 -4.29
CA ILE A 193 48.32 -32.42 -3.58
C ILE A 193 49.18 -33.47 -4.28
N ASP A 194 48.59 -34.58 -4.71
CA ASP A 194 49.26 -35.65 -5.45
C ASP A 194 49.78 -35.15 -6.82
N MET A 195 49.16 -34.10 -7.39
CA MET A 195 49.63 -33.40 -8.58
C MET A 195 50.77 -32.40 -8.32
N GLY A 196 51.17 -32.20 -7.05
CA GLY A 196 52.28 -31.34 -6.66
C GLY A 196 51.88 -29.92 -6.23
N PHE A 197 50.59 -29.62 -6.09
CA PHE A 197 50.14 -28.34 -5.54
C PHE A 197 50.17 -28.35 -4.01
N LYS A 198 50.61 -27.23 -3.41
CA LYS A 198 50.69 -27.06 -1.96
C LYS A 198 49.29 -27.07 -1.33
N ASP A 199 49.14 -27.68 -0.15
CA ASP A 199 47.85 -27.87 0.54
C ASP A 199 47.06 -26.55 0.73
N THR A 200 47.73 -25.50 1.20
CA THR A 200 47.14 -24.17 1.42
C THR A 200 46.55 -23.57 0.14
N ARG A 201 47.28 -23.75 -0.96
CA ARG A 201 46.95 -23.25 -2.28
C ARG A 201 45.82 -24.04 -2.93
N ALA A 202 45.86 -25.37 -2.81
CA ALA A 202 44.81 -26.26 -3.29
C ALA A 202 43.47 -26.02 -2.57
N LYS A 203 43.50 -25.85 -1.24
CA LYS A 203 42.34 -25.45 -0.44
C LYS A 203 41.76 -24.12 -0.92
N LYS A 204 42.59 -23.10 -1.12
CA LYS A 204 42.20 -21.77 -1.62
C LYS A 204 41.50 -21.85 -2.98
N ALA A 205 42.08 -22.58 -3.93
CA ALA A 205 41.52 -22.74 -5.27
C ALA A 205 40.18 -23.51 -5.26
N LEU A 206 40.07 -24.55 -4.42
CA LEU A 206 38.83 -25.31 -4.25
C LEU A 206 37.71 -24.46 -3.63
N ILE A 207 38.03 -23.66 -2.62
CA ILE A 207 37.06 -22.77 -1.97
C ILE A 207 36.54 -21.71 -2.96
N LEU A 208 37.44 -21.10 -3.75
CA LEU A 208 37.08 -20.08 -4.74
C LEU A 208 36.24 -20.65 -5.90
N ASN A 209 36.52 -21.88 -6.32
CA ASN A 209 35.89 -22.52 -7.47
C ASN A 209 34.82 -23.56 -7.10
N ARG A 210 34.12 -23.35 -5.98
CA ARG A 210 32.96 -24.15 -5.55
C ARG A 210 33.25 -25.67 -5.48
N MET A 211 34.42 -26.04 -4.97
CA MET A 211 34.87 -27.42 -4.78
C MET A 211 35.03 -28.25 -6.08
N SER A 212 35.13 -27.59 -7.24
CA SER A 212 35.38 -28.27 -8.53
C SER A 212 36.88 -28.49 -8.77
N PRO A 213 37.36 -29.74 -8.94
CA PRO A 213 38.78 -30.02 -9.19
C PRO A 213 39.31 -29.38 -10.48
N VAL A 214 38.50 -29.39 -11.54
CA VAL A 214 38.89 -28.92 -12.87
C VAL A 214 39.07 -27.41 -12.87
N LEU A 215 38.11 -26.68 -12.29
CA LEU A 215 38.16 -25.22 -12.19
C LEU A 215 39.20 -24.76 -11.17
N ALA A 216 39.38 -25.50 -10.08
CA ALA A 216 40.44 -25.23 -9.12
C ALA A 216 41.82 -25.37 -9.79
N MET A 217 42.05 -26.40 -10.59
CA MET A 217 43.29 -26.58 -11.34
C MET A 217 43.53 -25.44 -12.34
N GLU A 218 42.53 -25.05 -13.11
CA GLU A 218 42.63 -23.92 -14.04
C GLU A 218 42.99 -22.62 -13.31
N TRP A 219 42.35 -22.36 -12.16
CA TRP A 219 42.66 -21.20 -11.33
C TRP A 219 44.08 -21.24 -10.76
N LEU A 220 44.56 -22.43 -10.35
CA LEU A 220 45.93 -22.64 -9.87
C LEU A 220 46.97 -22.38 -10.96
N LEU A 221 46.72 -22.82 -12.19
CA LEU A 221 47.64 -22.57 -13.30
C LEU A 221 47.66 -21.09 -13.69
N GLN A 222 46.48 -20.45 -13.70
CA GLN A 222 46.35 -19.05 -14.10
C GLN A 222 47.05 -18.09 -13.13
N HIS A 223 47.11 -18.45 -11.85
CA HIS A 223 47.67 -17.62 -10.81
C HIS A 223 49.04 -18.13 -10.33
N GLU A 224 49.76 -18.99 -11.05
CA GLU A 224 51.02 -19.61 -10.53
C GLU A 224 52.12 -18.67 -10.03
N ASN A 225 52.10 -17.40 -10.44
CA ASN A 225 53.17 -16.44 -10.17
C ASN A 225 52.84 -15.39 -9.08
N ASP A 226 51.65 -15.38 -8.49
CA ASP A 226 51.34 -14.36 -7.48
C ASP A 226 51.88 -14.77 -6.11
N ALA A 227 52.68 -13.88 -5.50
CA ALA A 227 53.30 -14.12 -4.19
C ALA A 227 52.28 -14.24 -3.03
N ASP A 228 51.07 -13.72 -3.21
CA ASP A 228 50.00 -13.67 -2.19
C ASP A 228 49.10 -14.93 -2.17
N ILE A 229 49.47 -15.95 -2.95
CA ILE A 229 48.65 -17.16 -3.09
C ILE A 229 48.84 -18.14 -1.94
N ASP A 230 50.06 -18.18 -1.41
CA ASP A 230 50.40 -18.98 -0.24
C ASP A 230 49.89 -18.35 1.06
N GLU A 231 49.44 -17.09 1.03
CA GLU A 231 48.75 -16.48 2.16
C GLU A 231 47.40 -17.19 2.35
N PRO A 232 47.16 -17.78 3.55
CA PRO A 232 45.88 -18.39 3.84
C PRO A 232 44.81 -17.35 3.55
N LEU A 233 43.70 -17.77 2.91
CA LEU A 233 42.55 -16.89 2.79
C LEU A 233 42.12 -16.55 4.22
N THR A 234 42.57 -15.40 4.72
CA THR A 234 41.81 -14.67 5.71
C THR A 234 40.51 -14.35 4.99
N LEU A 235 39.54 -15.25 5.14
CA LEU A 235 38.14 -14.96 4.92
C LEU A 235 37.73 -13.93 5.98
N GLY A 236 38.37 -12.76 5.97
CA GLY A 236 37.98 -11.60 6.71
C GLY A 236 36.50 -11.41 6.45
N ALA A 237 35.71 -11.65 7.49
CA ALA A 237 34.30 -11.35 7.53
C ALA A 237 33.43 -11.97 6.40
N ARG A 238 33.78 -13.14 5.86
CA ARG A 238 32.86 -13.89 4.94
C ARG A 238 32.21 -15.14 5.54
N ALA A 239 32.63 -15.52 6.75
CA ALA A 239 31.86 -16.39 7.65
C ALA A 239 31.06 -15.57 8.69
N GLY A 240 30.90 -14.26 8.48
CA GLY A 240 29.77 -13.55 9.05
C GLY A 240 28.54 -14.05 8.32
N ARG A 241 27.84 -15.03 8.90
CA ARG A 241 26.38 -15.20 8.75
C ARG A 241 25.82 -13.82 8.46
N SER A 242 25.37 -13.61 7.23
CA SER A 242 25.03 -12.29 6.71
C SER A 242 24.28 -11.56 7.82
N CYS A 243 24.97 -10.63 8.48
CA CYS A 243 24.33 -9.59 9.24
C CYS A 243 23.68 -8.78 8.13
N ARG A 244 22.50 -9.24 7.72
CA ARG A 244 21.60 -8.68 6.71
C ARG A 244 21.15 -7.34 7.27
N LYS A 245 22.08 -6.38 7.31
CA LYS A 245 21.75 -4.99 7.51
C LYS A 245 20.80 -4.68 6.37
N ARG A 246 19.58 -4.27 6.71
CA ARG A 246 18.58 -3.81 5.76
C ARG A 246 19.30 -2.95 4.71
N LYS A 247 19.13 -3.25 3.42
CA LYS A 247 19.58 -2.33 2.36
C LYS A 247 18.93 -0.99 2.69
N GLU A 248 19.74 -0.01 3.08
CA GLU A 248 19.25 1.33 3.38
C GLU A 248 18.45 1.82 2.18
N PHE A 249 17.29 2.39 2.44
CA PHE A 249 16.44 2.94 1.39
C PHE A 249 17.24 4.00 0.63
N VAL A 250 17.48 3.76 -0.66
CA VAL A 250 18.17 4.72 -1.54
C VAL A 250 17.09 5.51 -2.30
N PRO A 251 16.89 6.81 -1.99
CA PRO A 251 15.95 7.65 -2.71
C PRO A 251 16.42 7.84 -4.15
N ASN A 252 15.50 7.80 -5.11
CA ASN A 252 15.85 8.10 -6.51
C ASN A 252 16.24 9.59 -6.65
N PRO A 253 17.50 9.93 -6.99
CA PRO A 253 17.97 11.32 -7.02
C PRO A 253 17.21 12.19 -8.02
N ARG A 254 16.66 11.59 -9.10
CA ARG A 254 15.82 12.31 -10.06
C ARG A 254 14.48 12.72 -9.45
N ALA A 255 13.84 11.80 -8.73
CA ALA A 255 12.57 12.09 -8.05
C ALA A 255 12.77 13.14 -6.96
N VAL A 256 13.87 13.05 -6.19
CA VAL A 256 14.22 14.05 -5.18
C VAL A 256 14.42 15.42 -5.81
N ASN A 257 15.18 15.53 -6.89
CA ASN A 257 15.44 16.80 -7.56
C ASN A 257 14.16 17.41 -8.15
N ASN A 258 13.33 16.61 -8.82
CA ASN A 258 12.06 17.07 -9.39
C ASN A 258 11.10 17.60 -8.30
N LEU A 259 11.01 16.92 -7.16
CA LEU A 259 10.17 17.36 -6.04
C LEU A 259 10.75 18.60 -5.34
N LYS A 260 12.07 18.71 -5.28
CA LYS A 260 12.77 19.90 -4.76
C LYS A 260 12.53 21.12 -5.65
N GLU A 261 12.52 20.93 -6.97
CA GLU A 261 12.17 21.98 -7.95
C GLU A 261 10.70 22.43 -7.84
N MET A 262 9.80 21.55 -7.39
CA MET A 262 8.40 21.91 -7.08
C MET A 262 8.25 22.71 -5.78
N GLY A 263 9.32 22.90 -5.00
CA GLY A 263 9.33 23.69 -3.78
C GLY A 263 9.07 22.92 -2.49
N PHE A 264 9.09 21.58 -2.54
CA PHE A 264 8.97 20.75 -1.34
C PHE A 264 10.30 20.65 -0.58
N GLN A 265 10.21 20.42 0.74
CA GLN A 265 11.40 20.25 1.59
C GLN A 265 12.03 18.88 1.39
N GLU A 266 13.37 18.82 1.38
CA GLU A 266 14.10 17.56 1.16
C GLU A 266 13.76 16.48 2.20
N GLU A 267 13.55 16.87 3.45
CA GLU A 267 13.13 15.96 4.53
C GLU A 267 11.75 15.33 4.26
N GLU A 268 10.80 16.15 3.77
CA GLU A 268 9.45 15.67 3.43
C GLU A 268 9.49 14.80 2.17
N ILE A 269 10.32 15.16 1.18
CA ILE A 269 10.53 14.38 -0.03
C ILE A 269 11.08 13.00 0.29
N LEU A 270 12.06 12.90 1.18
CA LEU A 270 12.63 11.63 1.63
C LEU A 270 11.58 10.79 2.35
N ALA A 271 10.77 11.39 3.22
CA ALA A 271 9.67 10.70 3.88
C ALA A 271 8.61 10.20 2.88
N ALA A 272 8.24 11.03 1.90
CA ALA A 272 7.29 10.69 0.85
C ALA A 272 7.79 9.54 -0.01
N LEU A 273 9.04 9.62 -0.49
CA LEU A 273 9.65 8.57 -1.31
C LEU A 273 9.85 7.27 -0.53
N LYS A 274 10.15 7.35 0.77
CA LYS A 274 10.22 6.18 1.67
C LYS A 274 8.84 5.51 1.78
N ALA A 275 7.78 6.30 1.95
CA ALA A 275 6.40 5.81 2.06
C ALA A 275 5.87 5.24 0.73
N THR A 276 6.26 5.82 -0.41
CA THR A 276 5.73 5.47 -1.74
C THR A 276 6.60 4.48 -2.51
N GLY A 277 7.71 4.03 -1.91
CA GLY A 277 8.63 3.07 -2.53
C GLY A 277 9.29 3.63 -3.79
N ASN A 278 9.84 4.84 -3.72
CA ASN A 278 10.52 5.53 -4.83
C ASN A 278 9.64 5.95 -6.03
N ASN A 279 8.31 5.99 -5.88
CA ASN A 279 7.43 6.54 -6.90
C ASN A 279 7.26 8.06 -6.75
N GLN A 280 7.58 8.83 -7.79
CA GLN A 280 7.51 10.30 -7.79
C GLN A 280 6.07 10.82 -7.73
N GLU A 281 5.14 10.27 -8.52
CA GLU A 281 3.74 10.76 -8.58
C GLU A 281 3.03 10.52 -7.25
N ALA A 282 3.16 9.31 -6.71
CA ALA A 282 2.61 8.98 -5.40
C ALA A 282 3.28 9.79 -4.27
N ALA A 283 4.56 10.15 -4.40
CA ALA A 283 5.23 11.04 -3.45
C ALA A 283 4.69 12.48 -3.53
N CYS A 284 4.39 13.01 -4.72
CA CYS A 284 3.70 14.29 -4.86
C CYS A 284 2.35 14.29 -4.14
N ASP A 285 1.54 13.25 -4.36
CA ASP A 285 0.21 13.13 -3.75
C ASP A 285 0.31 13.04 -2.21
N TRP A 286 1.31 12.32 -1.71
CA TRP A 286 1.62 12.24 -0.28
C TRP A 286 2.02 13.59 0.33
N LEU A 287 2.79 14.40 -0.41
CA LEU A 287 3.24 15.74 0.00
C LEU A 287 2.12 16.79 -0.04
N LEU A 288 1.18 16.68 -0.99
CA LEU A 288 0.09 17.64 -1.19
C LEU A 288 -1.06 17.52 -0.17
N GLY A 289 -0.96 16.58 0.78
CA GLY A 289 -1.86 16.50 1.93
C GLY A 289 -2.85 15.34 1.89
N ASP A 290 -2.76 14.44 0.91
CA ASP A 290 -3.55 13.21 0.88
C ASP A 290 -2.94 12.13 1.79
N ARG A 291 -2.72 12.50 3.06
CA ARG A 291 -2.21 11.62 4.13
C ARG A 291 -3.17 10.46 4.46
N GLN A 292 -4.31 10.36 3.77
CA GLN A 292 -5.25 9.23 3.86
C GLN A 292 -4.78 7.99 3.09
N GLY A 293 -3.80 8.12 2.19
CA GLY A 293 -3.15 6.99 1.51
C GLY A 293 -1.98 6.39 2.29
N GLY A 294 -2.00 6.46 3.62
CA GLY A 294 -0.99 5.85 4.47
C GLY A 294 -1.05 4.32 4.39
N VAL A 295 -0.51 3.75 3.32
CA VAL A 295 0.06 2.40 3.38
C VAL A 295 1.15 2.51 4.44
N GLY A 296 0.80 2.18 5.69
CA GLY A 296 1.65 2.38 6.85
C GLY A 296 3.05 1.87 6.55
N ASP A 297 4.05 2.69 6.88
CA ASP A 297 5.47 2.56 6.54
C ASP A 297 5.83 1.15 6.06
N VAL A 298 5.70 0.90 4.75
CA VAL A 298 5.89 -0.46 4.19
C VAL A 298 7.38 -0.86 4.19
N SER A 299 8.24 0.03 4.69
CA SER A 299 9.65 -0.24 4.99
C SER A 299 9.87 -0.61 6.46
N GLU A 300 8.89 -0.40 7.33
CA GLU A 300 8.93 -0.84 8.74
C GLU A 300 8.17 -2.15 8.90
N GLY A 301 8.74 -3.07 9.69
CA GLY A 301 8.13 -4.37 9.94
C GLY A 301 6.88 -4.25 10.82
N LEU A 302 6.19 -5.36 11.04
CA LEU A 302 5.18 -5.44 12.09
C LEU A 302 5.76 -5.07 13.46
N ASP A 303 4.96 -4.39 14.28
CA ASP A 303 5.29 -4.14 15.69
C ASP A 303 5.41 -5.48 16.44
N GLN A 304 6.50 -5.65 17.19
CA GLN A 304 6.78 -6.87 17.96
C GLN A 304 5.76 -7.11 19.07
N SER A 305 5.04 -6.06 19.50
CA SER A 305 3.95 -6.17 20.48
C SER A 305 2.60 -6.57 19.86
N SER A 306 2.50 -6.62 18.54
CA SER A 306 1.25 -6.89 17.82
C SER A 306 0.80 -8.35 18.02
N PRO A 307 -0.49 -8.61 18.29
CA PRO A 307 -1.05 -9.97 18.37
C PRO A 307 -0.81 -10.81 17.11
N LEU A 308 -0.77 -10.15 15.94
CA LEU A 308 -0.48 -10.81 14.67
C LEU A 308 0.95 -11.34 14.62
N TYR A 309 1.92 -10.53 15.06
CA TYR A 309 3.33 -10.92 15.10
C TYR A 309 3.54 -12.08 16.09
N GLN A 310 2.91 -12.01 17.27
CA GLN A 310 2.96 -13.08 18.27
C GLN A 310 2.40 -14.39 17.72
N ALA A 311 1.22 -14.37 17.09
CA ALA A 311 0.60 -15.57 16.51
C ALA A 311 1.43 -16.19 15.36
N ILE A 312 2.14 -15.36 14.58
CA ILE A 312 3.05 -15.83 13.55
C ILE A 312 4.27 -16.52 14.18
N MET A 313 4.86 -15.91 15.22
CA MET A 313 6.03 -16.45 15.92
C MET A 313 5.72 -17.66 16.80
N GLU A 314 4.49 -17.83 17.26
CA GLU A 314 4.04 -19.03 17.98
C GLU A 314 4.01 -20.28 17.08
N ASN A 315 4.03 -20.11 15.75
CA ASN A 315 3.96 -21.25 14.84
C ASN A 315 5.33 -21.93 14.66
N PRO A 316 5.47 -23.24 15.00
CA PRO A 316 6.75 -23.93 14.92
C PRO A 316 7.26 -24.06 13.47
N LEU A 317 6.37 -24.15 12.47
CA LEU A 317 6.78 -24.20 11.06
C LEU A 317 7.42 -22.87 10.63
N VAL A 318 6.90 -21.75 11.12
CA VAL A 318 7.45 -20.42 10.84
C VAL A 318 8.80 -20.28 11.52
N GLN A 319 8.94 -20.65 12.80
CA GLN A 319 10.23 -20.58 13.50
C GLN A 319 11.32 -21.43 12.82
N LEU A 320 11.00 -22.66 12.41
CA LEU A 320 11.93 -23.52 11.67
C LEU A 320 12.31 -22.91 10.32
N SER A 321 11.37 -22.22 9.66
CA SER A 321 11.63 -21.54 8.39
C SER A 321 12.63 -20.39 8.51
N LEU A 322 12.65 -19.69 9.65
CA LEU A 322 13.59 -18.61 9.93
C LEU A 322 15.03 -19.10 10.14
N ASN A 323 15.22 -20.41 10.35
CA ASN A 323 16.55 -21.01 10.44
C ASN A 323 17.07 -21.49 9.06
N ASN A 324 16.21 -21.61 8.05
CA ASN A 324 16.59 -22.06 6.72
C ASN A 324 16.99 -20.87 5.83
N ALA A 325 18.27 -20.81 5.45
CA ALA A 325 18.82 -19.76 4.59
C ALA A 325 18.15 -19.67 3.20
N ARG A 326 17.57 -20.76 2.68
CA ARG A 326 16.86 -20.79 1.40
C ARG A 326 15.52 -20.05 1.48
N ILE A 327 14.74 -20.32 2.51
CA ILE A 327 13.43 -19.68 2.75
C ILE A 327 13.64 -18.19 3.06
N LEU A 328 14.67 -17.87 3.83
CA LEU A 328 15.08 -16.49 4.08
C LEU A 328 15.54 -15.73 2.82
N GLY A 329 16.14 -16.41 1.85
CA GLY A 329 16.46 -15.82 0.55
C GLY A 329 15.22 -15.61 -0.32
N ALA A 330 14.25 -16.53 -0.25
CA ALA A 330 12.96 -16.38 -0.91
C ALA A 330 12.16 -15.18 -0.36
N PHE A 331 12.16 -14.99 0.97
CA PHE A 331 11.53 -13.82 1.59
C PHE A 331 12.17 -12.51 1.14
N GLU A 332 13.50 -12.46 0.96
CA GLU A 332 14.19 -11.29 0.41
C GLU A 332 13.80 -11.03 -1.06
N ASP A 333 13.75 -12.05 -1.90
CA ASP A 333 13.37 -11.90 -3.30
C ASP A 333 11.91 -11.46 -3.47
N MET A 334 11.02 -11.92 -2.59
CA MET A 334 9.63 -11.43 -2.51
C MET A 334 9.54 -9.97 -2.04
N LEU A 335 10.50 -9.50 -1.23
CA LEU A 335 10.60 -8.09 -0.85
C LEU A 335 11.18 -7.22 -1.96
N GLU A 336 12.06 -7.73 -2.81
CA GLU A 336 12.58 -6.98 -3.95
C GLU A 336 11.54 -6.90 -5.09
N ASN A 337 10.81 -7.98 -5.34
CA ASN A 337 9.85 -8.08 -6.43
C ASN A 337 8.51 -8.65 -5.95
N PRO A 338 7.44 -7.84 -5.83
CA PRO A 338 6.12 -8.33 -5.41
C PRO A 338 5.58 -9.46 -6.29
N SER A 339 5.97 -9.47 -7.57
CA SER A 339 5.59 -10.45 -8.59
C SER A 339 6.15 -11.86 -8.35
N THR A 340 7.29 -12.00 -7.66
CA THR A 340 7.94 -13.30 -7.42
C THR A 340 7.23 -14.11 -6.33
N SER A 341 6.35 -13.49 -5.54
CA SER A 341 5.53 -14.15 -4.52
C SER A 341 4.76 -15.36 -5.04
N SER A 342 4.21 -15.27 -6.26
CA SER A 342 3.47 -16.36 -6.91
C SER A 342 4.36 -17.51 -7.37
N PHE A 343 5.68 -17.31 -7.50
CA PHE A 343 6.62 -18.37 -7.79
C PHE A 343 6.91 -19.19 -6.53
N TYR A 344 7.18 -18.51 -5.40
CA TYR A 344 7.51 -19.16 -4.13
C TYR A 344 6.32 -19.84 -3.44
N ILE A 345 5.08 -19.46 -3.76
CA ILE A 345 3.90 -20.17 -3.24
C ILE A 345 3.80 -21.63 -3.74
N ASN A 346 4.40 -21.92 -4.91
CA ASN A 346 4.40 -23.24 -5.52
C ASN A 346 5.65 -24.07 -5.16
N ASP A 347 6.59 -23.49 -4.42
CA ASP A 347 7.82 -24.15 -3.99
C ASP A 347 7.53 -25.12 -2.82
N PRO A 348 8.02 -26.38 -2.85
CA PRO A 348 7.73 -27.36 -1.80
C PRO A 348 8.24 -26.99 -0.41
N GLU A 349 9.30 -26.17 -0.31
CA GLU A 349 9.86 -25.74 0.97
C GLU A 349 9.26 -24.40 1.44
N THR A 350 9.16 -23.41 0.55
CA THR A 350 8.71 -22.05 0.89
C THR A 350 7.19 -21.91 0.93
N GLY A 351 6.49 -22.61 0.03
CA GLY A 351 5.03 -22.51 -0.14
C GLY A 351 4.23 -22.86 1.11
N PRO A 352 4.51 -23.97 1.83
CA PRO A 352 3.78 -24.32 3.06
C PRO A 352 3.88 -23.23 4.15
N VAL A 353 5.04 -22.58 4.26
CA VAL A 353 5.28 -21.50 5.24
C VAL A 353 4.47 -20.27 4.87
N LEU A 354 4.52 -19.84 3.61
CA LEU A 354 3.76 -18.69 3.12
C LEU A 354 2.25 -18.90 3.24
N LEU A 355 1.76 -20.11 2.95
CA LEU A 355 0.35 -20.46 3.12
C LEU A 355 -0.07 -20.42 4.58
N GLN A 356 0.79 -20.87 5.50
CA GLN A 356 0.50 -20.84 6.92
C GLN A 356 0.48 -19.41 7.46
N VAL A 357 1.41 -18.57 7.06
CA VAL A 357 1.41 -17.13 7.37
C VAL A 357 0.14 -16.47 6.83
N SER A 358 -0.22 -16.73 5.57
CA SER A 358 -1.44 -16.21 4.94
C SER A 358 -2.71 -16.60 5.69
N ARG A 359 -2.82 -17.86 6.17
CA ARG A 359 -3.96 -18.30 7.00
C ARG A 359 -4.04 -17.55 8.33
N ILE A 360 -2.91 -17.33 8.99
CA ILE A 360 -2.87 -16.58 10.26
C ILE A 360 -3.35 -15.15 10.03
N VAL A 361 -2.82 -14.48 9.00
CA VAL A 361 -3.24 -13.11 8.63
C VAL A 361 -4.73 -13.04 8.32
N GLN A 362 -5.24 -13.95 7.50
CA GLN A 362 -6.66 -14.02 7.17
C GLN A 362 -7.55 -14.32 8.39
N GLY A 363 -7.03 -15.05 9.38
CA GLY A 363 -7.72 -15.32 10.64
C GLY A 363 -7.87 -14.09 11.52
N PHE A 364 -6.93 -13.14 11.44
CA PHE A 364 -6.97 -11.87 12.17
C PHE A 364 -7.74 -10.76 11.44
N ALA A 365 -7.94 -10.88 10.12
CA ALA A 365 -8.70 -9.92 9.31
C ALA A 365 -10.23 -10.15 9.33
N ARG A 366 -10.71 -11.16 10.06
CA ARG A 366 -12.14 -11.45 10.31
C ARG A 366 -12.52 -11.02 11.71
#